data_AF-A0A424WD64-F1
#
_entry.id   AF-A0A424WD64-F1
#
_cell.length_a   1.000
_cell.length_b   1.000
_cell.length_c   1.000
_cell.angle_alpha   90.00
_cell.angle_beta   90.00
_cell.angle_gamma   90.00
#
_symmetry.space_group_name_H-M   'P 1'
#
loop_
_entity.id
_entity.type
_entity.pdbx_description
1 polymer ?
#
loop_
_entity_poly.entity_id
_entity_poly.type
_entity_poly.pdbx_seq_one_letter_code
_entity_poly.pdbx_strand_id
1 'polypeptide(L)'
;MGAALSSHAMKRLSLRCALAAAALMSAAPASYAWTRISCELGGTVANLPVVMRQYRTDGTELTQLMFRLKVRNADIPDGARADTDCTEFVGREIDVVLENTAADTVRKGKSLKMLYRYDDSLGQSQATKFELDR
;
A
#
# COMPACT_ATOMS: atom_id res chain seq x y z
N MET A 1 -53.38 -55.84 23.85
CA MET A 1 -53.30 -56.37 25.25
C MET A 1 -52.28 -57.49 25.20
N GLY A 2 -51.10 -57.48 25.82
CA GLY A 2 -50.40 -56.56 26.70
C GLY A 2 -49.04 -57.22 27.04
N ALA A 3 -48.25 -56.51 27.84
CA ALA A 3 -46.90 -56.85 28.36
C ALA A 3 -45.72 -56.63 27.40
N ALA A 4 -44.59 -56.05 27.81
CA ALA A 4 -44.22 -55.23 28.97
C ALA A 4 -42.83 -54.64 28.67
N LEU A 5 -42.54 -53.51 29.32
CA LEU A 5 -41.28 -52.75 29.29
C LEU A 5 -40.03 -53.59 29.65
N SER A 6 -38.84 -53.15 29.22
CA SER A 6 -37.90 -52.52 30.16
C SER A 6 -36.65 -51.97 29.49
N SER A 7 -36.39 -50.68 29.73
CA SER A 7 -35.12 -50.00 29.49
C SER A 7 -34.04 -50.59 30.39
N HIS A 8 -33.07 -51.30 29.79
CA HIS A 8 -31.79 -51.54 30.43
C HIS A 8 -30.74 -50.59 29.89
N ALA A 9 -30.44 -49.60 30.75
CA ALA A 9 -29.22 -48.82 30.77
C ALA A 9 -28.00 -49.68 30.42
N MET A 10 -27.40 -49.38 29.27
CA MET A 10 -26.17 -49.96 28.75
C MET A 10 -25.59 -48.85 27.86
N LYS A 11 -24.40 -48.30 28.01
CA LYS A 11 -23.15 -48.82 28.55
C LYS A 11 -22.24 -47.59 28.74
N ARG A 12 -21.67 -47.50 29.94
CA ARG A 12 -20.25 -47.25 30.20
C ARG A 12 -19.55 -46.21 29.32
N LEU A 13 -19.28 -45.07 29.95
CA LEU A 13 -17.93 -44.52 30.11
C LEU A 13 -16.83 -45.41 29.49
N SER A 14 -16.33 -45.03 28.32
CA SER A 14 -14.96 -45.28 27.86
C SER A 14 -14.80 -44.70 26.47
N LEU A 15 -14.09 -43.59 26.35
CA LEU A 15 -12.88 -43.52 25.52
C LEU A 15 -12.20 -42.18 25.79
N ARG A 16 -11.18 -42.23 26.64
CA ARG A 16 -10.05 -41.29 26.57
C ARG A 16 -9.29 -41.57 25.26
N CYS A 17 -8.61 -40.55 24.75
CA CYS A 17 -7.66 -40.53 23.63
C CYS A 17 -8.22 -40.18 22.24
N ALA A 18 -8.22 -38.87 21.96
CA ALA A 18 -7.69 -38.32 20.71
C ALA A 18 -7.17 -36.91 21.06
N LEU A 19 -5.94 -36.81 21.58
CA LEU A 19 -4.73 -36.43 20.83
C LEU A 19 -4.90 -35.16 20.01
N ALA A 20 -4.12 -34.17 20.42
CA ALA A 20 -4.00 -32.82 19.90
C ALA A 20 -3.83 -32.79 18.38
N ALA A 21 -4.64 -31.97 17.72
CA ALA A 21 -4.33 -31.40 16.41
C ALA A 21 -4.06 -29.90 16.61
N ALA A 22 -2.83 -29.59 17.01
CA ALA A 22 -2.25 -28.29 16.71
C ALA A 22 -1.72 -28.38 15.27
N ALA A 23 -2.37 -27.70 14.34
CA ALA A 23 -1.75 -27.32 13.08
C ALA A 23 -2.29 -25.95 12.70
N LEU A 24 -1.35 -25.02 12.63
CA LEU A 24 -1.52 -23.61 12.42
C LEU A 24 -2.52 -23.38 11.28
N MET A 25 -3.62 -22.67 11.55
CA MET A 25 -4.17 -21.81 10.51
C MET A 25 -3.05 -20.82 10.23
N SER A 26 -2.32 -21.10 9.15
CA SER A 26 -1.50 -20.13 8.48
C SER A 26 -2.35 -18.86 8.39
N ALA A 27 -2.01 -17.88 9.21
CA ALA A 27 -2.10 -16.50 8.77
C ALA A 27 -1.17 -16.42 7.56
N ALA A 28 -1.64 -16.94 6.41
CA ALA A 28 -1.36 -16.28 5.17
C ALA A 28 -1.70 -14.82 5.51
N PRO A 29 -0.75 -13.87 5.38
CA PRO A 29 -1.18 -12.49 5.45
C PRO A 29 -2.34 -12.46 4.49
N ALA A 30 -3.52 -12.06 4.99
CA ALA A 30 -4.57 -11.68 4.09
C ALA A 30 -3.84 -10.81 3.08
N SER A 31 -3.74 -11.28 1.84
CA SER A 31 -3.45 -10.39 0.74
C SER A 31 -4.67 -9.51 0.74
N TYR A 32 -4.67 -8.53 1.66
CA TYR A 32 -5.36 -7.29 1.48
C TYR A 32 -4.84 -6.87 0.12
N ALA A 33 -5.63 -7.20 -0.89
CA ALA A 33 -5.55 -6.58 -2.18
C ALA A 33 -5.94 -5.13 -1.90
N TRP A 34 -5.00 -4.39 -1.29
CA TRP A 34 -5.06 -2.95 -1.22
C TRP A 34 -5.20 -2.51 -2.67
N THR A 35 -6.24 -1.73 -2.93
CA THR A 35 -6.47 -0.96 -4.15
C THR A 35 -5.36 0.09 -4.25
N ARG A 36 -4.13 -0.39 -4.42
CA ARG A 36 -2.93 0.40 -4.57
C ARG A 36 -2.90 0.85 -6.01
N ILE A 37 -3.55 1.97 -6.28
CA ILE A 37 -3.48 2.62 -7.58
C ILE A 37 -2.02 3.06 -7.73
N SER A 38 -1.30 2.44 -8.66
CA SER A 38 0.06 2.83 -8.99
C SER A 38 0.13 3.27 -10.44
N CYS A 39 0.68 4.45 -10.67
CA CYS A 39 1.03 4.93 -12.01
C CYS A 39 2.54 5.20 -12.04
N GLU A 40 3.23 4.72 -13.06
CA GLU A 40 4.54 5.24 -13.43
C GLU A 40 4.31 6.56 -14.16
N LEU A 41 4.85 7.65 -13.63
CA LEU A 41 4.76 8.98 -14.22
C LEU A 41 6.13 9.38 -14.74
N GLY A 42 6.19 9.79 -16.00
CA GLY A 42 7.36 10.43 -16.58
C GLY A 42 7.05 11.86 -17.00
N GLY A 43 8.00 12.76 -16.79
CA GLY A 43 7.78 14.18 -17.05
C GLY A 43 9.02 15.03 -16.90
N THR A 44 8.83 16.34 -16.95
CA THR A 44 9.89 17.34 -16.78
C THR A 44 9.63 18.19 -15.54
N VAL A 45 10.66 18.43 -14.74
CA VAL A 45 10.56 19.29 -13.55
C VAL A 45 10.33 20.75 -13.98
N ALA A 46 9.19 21.33 -13.59
CA ALA A 46 8.72 22.62 -14.08
C ALA A 46 9.32 23.82 -13.31
N ASN A 47 9.59 23.68 -12.01
CA ASN A 47 10.12 24.75 -11.14
C ASN A 47 11.44 24.35 -10.47
N LEU A 48 12.07 25.30 -9.78
CA LEU A 48 13.22 25.00 -8.93
C LEU A 48 12.73 24.19 -7.72
N PRO A 49 13.34 23.03 -7.42
CA PRO A 49 12.98 22.26 -6.25
C PRO A 49 13.24 23.04 -4.95
N VAL A 50 12.32 22.90 -4.00
CA VAL A 50 12.39 23.52 -2.68
C VAL A 50 12.62 22.41 -1.66
N VAL A 51 13.56 22.60 -0.75
CA VAL A 51 13.84 21.67 0.35
C VAL A 51 13.27 22.26 1.63
N MET A 52 12.44 21.51 2.31
CA MET A 52 11.93 21.83 3.63
C MET A 52 12.46 20.81 4.64
N ARG A 53 13.02 21.31 5.74
CA ARG A 53 13.50 20.49 6.85
C ARG A 53 12.57 20.69 8.04
N GLN A 54 12.05 19.60 8.58
CA GLN A 54 11.17 19.58 9.73
C GLN A 54 11.74 18.64 10.79
N TYR A 55 11.37 18.86 12.04
CA TYR A 55 11.69 17.95 13.14
C TYR A 55 10.37 17.47 13.74
N ARG A 56 10.23 16.16 13.88
CA ARG A 56 9.12 15.54 14.59
C ARG A 56 9.28 15.75 16.10
N THR A 57 8.21 15.49 16.84
CA THR A 57 8.18 15.62 18.31
C THR A 57 9.16 14.68 19.03
N ASP A 58 9.57 13.59 18.37
CA ASP A 58 10.59 12.65 18.83
C ASP A 58 12.03 13.09 18.50
N GLY A 59 12.21 14.27 17.89
CA GLY A 59 13.51 14.78 17.45
C GLY A 59 14.00 14.22 16.11
N THR A 60 13.24 13.31 15.49
CA THR A 60 13.57 12.77 14.16
C THR A 60 13.47 13.87 13.11
N GLU A 61 14.52 14.04 12.33
CA GLU A 61 14.52 14.95 11.19
C GLU A 61 13.73 14.35 10.02
N LEU A 62 12.85 15.15 9.44
CA LEU A 62 12.15 14.89 8.20
C LEU A 62 12.59 15.92 7.16
N THR A 63 13.19 15.47 6.06
CA THR A 63 13.47 16.34 4.91
C THR A 63 12.43 16.09 3.83
N GLN A 64 11.82 17.14 3.28
CA GLN A 64 10.88 17.07 2.17
C GLN A 64 11.42 17.87 0.99
N LEU A 65 11.54 17.21 -0.16
CA LEU A 65 11.88 17.83 -1.44
C LEU A 65 10.60 18.04 -2.25
N MET A 66 10.27 19.30 -2.49
CA MET A 66 9.04 19.73 -3.12
C MET A 66 9.32 20.33 -4.49
N PHE A 67 8.60 19.90 -5.52
CA PHE A 67 8.69 20.46 -6.87
C PHE A 67 7.41 20.17 -7.64
N ARG A 68 7.31 20.73 -8.85
CA ARG A 68 6.22 20.50 -9.77
C ARG A 68 6.71 19.70 -10.96
N LEU A 69 6.01 18.61 -11.29
CA LEU A 69 6.29 17.79 -12.46
C LEU A 69 5.27 18.10 -13.55
N LYS A 70 5.74 18.46 -14.74
CA LYS A 70 4.92 18.46 -15.96
C LYS A 70 4.92 17.06 -16.55
N VAL A 71 3.83 16.34 -16.36
CA VAL A 71 3.68 14.93 -16.78
C VAL A 71 3.56 14.86 -18.30
N ARG A 72 4.33 13.96 -18.92
CA ARG A 72 4.39 13.74 -20.37
C ARG A 72 3.91 12.35 -20.76
N ASN A 73 4.12 11.37 -19.90
CA ASN A 73 3.62 10.01 -20.04
C ASN A 73 3.24 9.48 -18.66
N ALA A 74 2.26 8.58 -18.66
CA ALA A 74 1.78 7.93 -17.47
C ALA A 74 1.29 6.54 -17.85
N ASP A 75 1.81 5.53 -17.18
CA ASP A 75 1.57 4.12 -17.50
C ASP A 75 1.24 3.34 -16.22
N ILE A 76 0.52 2.22 -16.37
CA ILE A 76 0.31 1.28 -15.27
C ILE A 76 1.56 0.38 -15.21
N PRO A 77 2.29 0.32 -14.09
CA PRO A 77 3.49 -0.49 -13.99
C PRO A 77 3.14 -1.99 -14.07
N ASP A 78 4.09 -2.79 -14.57
CA ASP A 78 3.90 -4.23 -14.79
C ASP A 78 3.45 -4.95 -13.51
N GLY A 79 2.40 -5.77 -13.64
CA GLY A 79 1.85 -6.54 -12.52
C GLY A 79 1.06 -5.73 -11.50
N ALA A 80 0.91 -4.42 -11.69
CA ALA A 80 0.02 -3.60 -10.88
C ALA A 80 -1.37 -3.44 -11.51
N ARG A 81 -2.33 -3.04 -10.67
CA ARG A 81 -3.67 -2.64 -11.12
C ARG A 81 -3.87 -1.19 -10.72
N ALA A 82 -4.29 -0.36 -11.67
CA ALA A 82 -4.76 0.99 -11.38
C ALA A 82 -6.28 0.99 -11.46
N ASP A 83 -6.96 1.43 -10.40
CA ASP A 83 -8.41 1.64 -10.44
C ASP A 83 -8.79 2.96 -11.13
N THR A 84 -7.79 3.81 -11.40
CA THR A 84 -7.92 5.07 -12.15
C THR A 84 -7.09 5.01 -13.43
N ASP A 85 -7.59 5.64 -14.48
CA ASP A 85 -6.86 5.79 -15.73
C ASP A 85 -5.63 6.70 -15.53
N CYS A 86 -4.42 6.13 -15.58
CA CYS A 86 -3.18 6.88 -15.41
C CYS A 86 -3.02 7.97 -16.49
N THR A 87 -3.68 7.86 -17.65
CA THR A 87 -3.58 8.88 -18.71
C THR A 87 -4.16 10.23 -18.29
N GLU A 88 -5.01 10.28 -17.25
CA GLU A 88 -5.52 11.53 -16.67
C GLU A 88 -4.40 12.43 -16.13
N PHE A 89 -3.23 11.88 -15.81
CA PHE A 89 -2.08 12.67 -15.38
C PHE A 89 -1.39 13.37 -16.56
N VAL A 90 -1.50 12.84 -17.79
CA VAL A 90 -0.76 13.34 -18.95
C VAL A 90 -1.16 14.77 -19.29
N GLY A 91 -0.16 15.64 -19.47
CA GLY A 91 -0.37 17.05 -19.79
C GLY A 91 -0.65 17.94 -18.57
N ARG A 92 -0.82 17.36 -17.37
CA ARG A 92 -0.99 18.11 -16.13
C ARG A 92 0.36 18.48 -15.52
N GLU A 93 0.33 19.54 -14.73
CA GLU A 93 1.40 19.81 -13.77
C GLU A 93 0.92 19.39 -12.38
N ILE A 94 1.70 18.54 -11.71
CA ILE A 94 1.38 18.01 -10.38
C ILE A 94 2.43 18.46 -9.38
N ASP A 95 1.99 18.79 -8.17
CA ASP A 95 2.89 19.08 -7.06
C ASP A 95 3.35 17.75 -6.44
N VAL A 96 4.66 17.57 -6.36
CA VAL A 96 5.33 16.37 -5.90
C VAL A 96 6.09 16.69 -4.62
N VAL A 97 5.92 15.82 -3.62
CA VAL A 97 6.66 15.87 -2.36
C VAL A 97 7.35 14.53 -2.17
N LEU A 98 8.69 14.57 -2.10
CA LEU A 98 9.52 13.41 -1.80
C LEU A 98 10.09 13.52 -0.40
N GLU A 99 9.90 12.50 0.42
CA GLU A 99 10.48 12.46 1.76
C GLU A 99 11.91 11.91 1.72
N ASN A 100 12.77 12.46 2.57
CA ASN A 100 14.16 12.06 2.80
C ASN A 100 14.99 11.90 1.51
N THR A 101 14.73 12.75 0.52
CA THR A 101 15.44 12.76 -0.78
C THR A 101 16.42 13.91 -0.85
N ALA A 102 17.63 13.65 -1.37
CA ALA A 102 18.68 14.66 -1.50
C ALA A 102 18.31 15.74 -2.54
N ALA A 103 18.65 17.00 -2.23
CA ALA A 103 18.26 18.17 -3.02
C ALA A 103 18.78 18.18 -4.46
N ASP A 104 19.92 17.55 -4.69
CA ASP A 104 20.61 17.48 -5.99
C ASP A 104 20.03 16.42 -6.94
N THR A 105 19.18 15.53 -6.41
CA THR A 105 18.51 14.45 -7.14
C THR A 105 17.53 14.99 -8.18
N VAL A 106 16.86 16.10 -7.89
CA VAL A 106 15.87 16.72 -8.78
C VAL A 106 16.40 18.07 -9.23
N ARG A 107 16.28 18.37 -10.53
CA ARG A 107 16.71 19.66 -11.10
C ARG A 107 15.68 20.17 -12.10
N LYS A 108 15.40 21.47 -12.05
CA LYS A 108 14.49 22.14 -13.00
C LYS A 108 14.90 21.84 -14.45
N GLY A 109 13.92 21.54 -15.30
CA GLY A 109 14.11 21.25 -16.71
C GLY A 109 14.66 19.86 -17.01
N LYS A 110 14.99 19.05 -16.00
CA LYS A 110 15.37 17.65 -16.21
C LYS A 110 14.14 16.75 -16.28
N SER A 111 14.27 15.70 -17.07
CA SER A 111 13.29 14.63 -17.11
C SER A 111 13.43 13.76 -15.87
N LEU A 112 12.31 13.28 -15.36
CA LEU A 112 12.22 12.44 -14.18
C LEU A 112 11.16 11.37 -14.40
N LYS A 113 11.42 10.17 -13.88
CA LYS A 113 10.45 9.10 -13.75
C LYS A 113 10.16 8.85 -12.28
N MET A 114 8.92 8.56 -11.94
CA MET A 114 8.50 8.32 -10.57
C MET A 114 7.30 7.38 -10.51
N LEU A 115 7.16 6.71 -9.39
CA LEU A 115 6.00 5.92 -9.04
C LEU A 115 5.06 6.79 -8.19
N TYR A 116 3.88 7.04 -8.71
CA TYR A 116 2.74 7.54 -7.96
C TYR A 116 2.01 6.36 -7.34
N ARG A 117 1.67 6.47 -6.05
CA ARG A 117 0.89 5.45 -5.32
C ARG A 117 -0.21 6.14 -4.54
N TYR A 118 -1.43 5.63 -4.65
CA TYR A 118 -2.57 6.06 -3.84
C TYR A 118 -3.08 4.88 -3.01
N ASP A 119 -3.25 5.10 -1.71
CA ASP A 119 -3.80 4.17 -0.73
C ASP A 119 -5.08 4.76 -0.11
N ASP A 120 -6.22 4.28 -0.56
CA ASP A 120 -7.55 4.75 -0.15
C ASP A 120 -7.86 4.49 1.34
N SER A 121 -7.11 3.61 2.01
CA SER A 121 -7.33 3.22 3.40
C SER A 121 -6.76 4.21 4.43
N LEU A 122 -5.81 5.07 4.01
CA LEU A 122 -5.02 5.91 4.93
C LEU A 122 -5.57 7.34 5.13
N GLY A 123 -6.71 7.66 4.53
CA GLY A 123 -7.25 9.02 4.50
C GLY A 123 -6.49 9.92 3.52
N GLN A 124 -7.19 10.90 2.95
CA GLN A 124 -6.75 11.67 1.76
C GLN A 124 -5.31 12.22 1.83
N SER A 125 -4.86 12.71 2.98
CA SER A 125 -3.52 13.32 3.13
C SER A 125 -2.36 12.32 3.21
N GLN A 126 -2.61 11.08 3.67
CA GLN A 126 -1.61 10.01 3.75
C GLN A 126 -1.74 8.99 2.61
N ALA A 127 -2.82 9.10 1.83
CA ALA A 127 -3.10 8.23 0.72
C ALA A 127 -2.08 8.37 -0.42
N THR A 128 -1.56 9.58 -0.66
CA THR A 128 -0.69 9.84 -1.83
C THR A 128 0.79 9.75 -1.49
N LYS A 129 1.53 8.93 -2.24
CA LYS A 129 2.99 8.81 -2.12
C LYS A 129 3.67 8.86 -3.48
N PHE A 130 4.76 9.62 -3.55
CA PHE A 130 5.65 9.66 -4.71
C PHE A 130 7.00 9.03 -4.35
N GLU A 131 7.49 8.15 -5.21
CA GLU A 131 8.79 7.50 -5.09
C GLU A 131 9.56 7.69 -6.39
N LEU A 132 10.83 8.05 -6.33
CA LEU A 132 11.66 8.12 -7.53
C LEU A 132 11.87 6.71 -8.09
N ASP A 133 11.65 6.56 -9.39
CA ASP A 133 12.03 5.35 -10.10
C ASP A 133 13.56 5.36 -10.26
N ARG A 134 14.23 4.31 -9.78
CA ARG A 134 15.69 4.28 -9.61
C ARG A 134 16.43 3.93 -10.89
#